data_AF-A0A2N3KAB0-F1
#
_entry.id   AF-A0A2N3KAB0-F1
#
_cell.length_a   1.000
_cell.length_b   1.000
_cell.length_c   1.000
_cell.angle_alpha   90.00
_cell.angle_beta   90.00
_cell.angle_gamma   90.00
#
_symmetry.space_group_name_H-M   'P 1'
#
loop_
_entity.id
_entity.type
_entity.pdbx_description
1 polymer ?
#
loop_
_entity_poly.entity_id
_entity_poly.type
_entity_poly.pdbx_seq_one_letter_code
_entity_poly.pdbx_strand_id
1 'polypeptide(L)'
;LIGGAGDDSLLGGAGNDVIEAGSGNDVIDGGAGADTLVFADGTDHDVVNGFTVGEDVISLPDLDVSSWTLLQPYLGENANGDAVINLPMGGTVTLTGVALADLNADAFDGVENIATEGDDTLGGGDGDDTIDAGSGNDTLSGGDGNDTLGGDAGDDTIDGGAGDDSLGGGEGSDTLEGGDGNDTIDGGSGDDTVSGGDGQDTLGGGEGRDTVLGGAGDDVLHFENDHTGSAADSTNNVGSPGVAGTGEVANLNGAGLSDDVFDGGEGIDTLLGTSGKDAIILDNDHSFGSTGTPGIVDVEVINTGAGDDVVDLTSSKFGYGDVTVDGGTGNDTLWTNQGNDTIYADDGNDAVNAGAGNDTV
;
A
#
# COMPACT_ATOMS: atom_id res chain seq x y z
N LEU A 1 -7.83 -43.51 0.06
CA LEU A 1 -9.06 -44.28 0.29
C LEU A 1 -10.11 -43.87 -0.73
N ILE A 2 -11.15 -44.67 -0.95
CA ILE A 2 -12.29 -44.33 -1.83
C ILE A 2 -13.56 -44.70 -1.06
N GLY A 3 -14.45 -43.73 -0.77
CA GLY A 3 -15.73 -43.98 -0.08
C GLY A 3 -16.74 -44.66 -1.01
N GLY A 4 -17.01 -44.02 -2.14
CA GLY A 4 -17.82 -44.60 -3.21
C GLY A 4 -19.25 -44.08 -3.18
N ALA A 5 -20.21 -44.85 -2.67
CA ALA A 5 -21.61 -44.43 -2.68
C ALA A 5 -22.27 -44.63 -1.32
N GLY A 6 -22.94 -43.57 -0.85
CA GLY A 6 -23.56 -43.50 0.48
C GLY A 6 -22.76 -42.59 1.40
N ASP A 7 -23.31 -42.29 2.57
CA ASP A 7 -22.66 -41.43 3.55
C ASP A 7 -21.56 -42.22 4.28
N ASP A 8 -20.31 -41.90 4.00
CA ASP A 8 -19.12 -42.59 4.49
C ASP A 8 -18.35 -41.79 5.56
N SER A 9 -17.51 -42.51 6.32
CA SER A 9 -16.54 -41.89 7.23
C SER A 9 -15.15 -42.41 6.88
N LEU A 10 -14.31 -41.52 6.37
CA LEU A 10 -13.01 -41.82 5.78
C LEU A 10 -11.91 -41.24 6.66
N LEU A 11 -10.97 -42.10 7.07
CA LEU A 11 -9.83 -41.77 7.93
C LEU A 11 -8.54 -42.25 7.24
N GLY A 12 -7.67 -41.33 6.82
CA GLY A 12 -6.39 -41.65 6.16
C GLY A 12 -5.39 -42.26 7.14
N GLY A 13 -5.11 -41.53 8.21
CA GLY A 13 -4.31 -42.01 9.33
C GLY A 13 -2.97 -41.29 9.43
N ALA A 14 -1.88 -41.92 9.00
CA ALA A 14 -0.56 -41.33 9.09
C ALA A 14 0.23 -41.57 7.80
N GLY A 15 0.96 -40.54 7.37
CA GLY A 15 1.57 -40.47 6.06
C GLY A 15 0.63 -39.82 5.05
N ASN A 16 1.16 -39.53 3.86
CA ASN A 16 0.43 -38.83 2.80
C ASN A 16 -0.60 -39.76 2.15
N ASP A 17 -1.88 -39.46 2.35
CA ASP A 17 -3.02 -40.21 1.87
C ASP A 17 -3.73 -39.48 0.72
N VAL A 18 -4.25 -40.23 -0.24
CA VAL A 18 -5.17 -39.69 -1.27
C VAL A 18 -6.56 -40.24 -0.98
N ILE A 19 -7.53 -39.41 -0.65
CA ILE A 19 -8.89 -39.81 -0.23
C ILE A 19 -9.91 -39.25 -1.20
N GLU A 20 -10.59 -40.12 -1.93
CA GLU A 20 -11.76 -39.79 -2.75
C GLU A 20 -13.03 -40.00 -1.92
N ALA A 21 -13.81 -38.94 -1.70
CA ALA A 21 -15.08 -38.99 -0.97
C ALA A 21 -16.06 -39.93 -1.70
N GLY A 22 -16.39 -39.58 -2.94
CA GLY A 22 -17.35 -40.32 -3.76
C GLY A 22 -18.66 -39.56 -3.82
N SER A 23 -19.76 -40.27 -3.62
CA SER A 23 -21.11 -39.70 -3.61
C SER A 23 -21.81 -40.00 -2.30
N GLY A 24 -22.53 -39.03 -1.75
CA GLY A 24 -23.10 -39.13 -0.40
C GLY A 24 -22.52 -38.04 0.48
N ASN A 25 -23.14 -37.81 1.64
CA ASN A 25 -22.62 -36.80 2.57
C ASN A 25 -21.52 -37.44 3.43
N ASP A 26 -20.27 -37.20 3.09
CA ASP A 26 -19.13 -37.87 3.67
C ASP A 26 -18.48 -37.06 4.80
N VAL A 27 -17.86 -37.77 5.74
CA VAL A 27 -17.00 -37.18 6.77
C VAL A 27 -15.58 -37.67 6.58
N ILE A 28 -14.69 -36.76 6.20
CA ILE A 28 -13.30 -37.04 5.84
C ILE A 28 -12.37 -36.47 6.91
N ASP A 29 -11.32 -37.22 7.23
CA ASP A 29 -10.21 -36.80 8.07
C ASP A 29 -8.93 -37.43 7.47
N GLY A 30 -8.04 -36.57 6.95
CA GLY A 30 -6.78 -37.00 6.33
C GLY A 30 -5.87 -37.68 7.35
N GLY A 31 -5.73 -37.06 8.52
CA GLY A 31 -4.88 -37.54 9.60
C GLY A 31 -3.61 -36.71 9.69
N ALA A 32 -2.46 -37.31 9.49
CA ALA A 32 -1.17 -36.63 9.59
C ALA A 32 -0.31 -36.91 8.37
N GLY A 33 0.38 -35.90 7.84
CA GLY A 33 1.08 -35.98 6.56
C GLY A 33 0.33 -35.18 5.51
N ALA A 34 1.00 -34.88 4.39
CA ALA A 34 0.42 -34.10 3.30
C ALA A 34 -0.61 -34.93 2.53
N ASP A 35 -1.89 -34.70 2.80
CA ASP A 35 -3.00 -35.47 2.26
C ASP A 35 -3.66 -34.77 1.07
N THR A 36 -4.20 -35.56 0.14
CA THR A 36 -4.97 -35.07 -1.01
C THR A 36 -6.42 -35.55 -0.88
N LEU A 37 -7.35 -34.63 -0.69
CA LEU A 37 -8.77 -34.92 -0.52
C LEU A 37 -9.52 -34.54 -1.81
N VAL A 38 -10.10 -35.55 -2.48
CA VAL A 38 -10.67 -35.43 -3.82
C VAL A 38 -12.19 -35.41 -3.74
N PHE A 39 -12.79 -34.36 -4.30
CA PHE A 39 -14.24 -34.17 -4.36
C PHE A 39 -14.70 -33.95 -5.80
N ALA A 40 -15.85 -34.53 -6.14
CA ALA A 40 -16.49 -34.33 -7.44
C ALA A 40 -17.57 -33.24 -7.34
N ASP A 41 -17.86 -32.56 -8.44
CA ASP A 41 -19.00 -31.64 -8.49
C ASP A 41 -20.31 -32.44 -8.35
N GLY A 42 -21.07 -32.11 -7.31
CA GLY A 42 -22.16 -32.95 -6.79
C GLY A 42 -23.25 -32.16 -6.08
N THR A 43 -24.14 -32.87 -5.38
CA THR A 43 -25.27 -32.29 -4.62
C THR A 43 -25.23 -32.61 -3.13
N ASP A 44 -24.20 -33.33 -2.76
CA ASP A 44 -23.81 -33.81 -1.45
C ASP A 44 -23.11 -32.73 -0.64
N HIS A 45 -23.08 -32.96 0.67
CA HIS A 45 -22.51 -32.04 1.65
C HIS A 45 -21.48 -32.78 2.48
N ASP A 46 -20.23 -32.58 2.13
CA ASP A 46 -19.09 -33.23 2.74
C ASP A 46 -18.48 -32.36 3.83
N VAL A 47 -17.89 -33.02 4.82
CA VAL A 47 -17.20 -32.38 5.93
C VAL A 47 -15.79 -32.93 6.04
N VAL A 48 -14.81 -32.04 5.94
CA VAL A 48 -13.43 -32.33 6.24
C VAL A 48 -13.13 -31.89 7.68
N ASN A 49 -12.52 -32.78 8.45
CA ASN A 49 -11.96 -32.49 9.76
C ASN A 49 -10.44 -32.59 9.68
N GLY A 50 -9.74 -31.73 10.42
CA GLY A 50 -8.28 -31.84 10.57
C GLY A 50 -7.48 -31.45 9.34
N PHE A 51 -8.05 -30.66 8.42
CA PHE A 51 -7.32 -30.11 7.29
C PHE A 51 -6.22 -29.15 7.79
N THR A 52 -4.98 -29.40 7.39
CA THR A 52 -3.80 -28.62 7.76
C THR A 52 -3.38 -27.75 6.59
N VAL A 53 -3.64 -26.44 6.66
CA VAL A 53 -3.21 -25.46 5.66
C VAL A 53 -1.68 -25.52 5.47
N GLY A 54 -1.22 -25.47 4.22
CA GLY A 54 0.20 -25.57 3.85
C GLY A 54 0.77 -27.00 3.85
N GLU A 55 -0.01 -28.01 4.26
CA GLU A 55 0.37 -29.44 4.21
C GLU A 55 -0.62 -30.25 3.37
N ASP A 56 -1.93 -30.10 3.62
CA ASP A 56 -3.00 -30.81 2.93
C ASP A 56 -3.54 -30.03 1.72
N VAL A 57 -4.10 -30.75 0.75
CA VAL A 57 -4.68 -30.15 -0.46
C VAL A 57 -6.05 -30.74 -0.82
N ILE A 58 -6.92 -29.89 -1.36
CA ILE A 58 -8.22 -30.25 -1.93
C ILE A 58 -8.08 -30.39 -3.46
N SER A 59 -8.55 -31.49 -4.03
CA SER A 59 -8.57 -31.70 -5.49
C SER A 59 -10.01 -31.68 -6.00
N LEU A 60 -10.28 -30.81 -6.98
CA LEU A 60 -11.60 -30.61 -7.60
C LEU A 60 -11.54 -30.90 -9.11
N PRO A 61 -11.26 -32.15 -9.52
CA PRO A 61 -10.91 -32.50 -10.90
C PRO A 61 -12.00 -32.19 -11.94
N ASP A 62 -13.26 -32.08 -11.52
CA ASP A 62 -14.41 -31.83 -12.41
C ASP A 62 -14.79 -30.36 -12.54
N LEU A 63 -14.17 -29.45 -11.77
CA LEU A 63 -14.57 -28.04 -11.67
C LEU A 63 -13.93 -27.14 -12.76
N ASP A 64 -12.95 -27.64 -13.51
CA ASP A 64 -12.20 -26.92 -14.58
C ASP A 64 -11.69 -25.53 -14.15
N VAL A 65 -11.30 -25.42 -12.87
CA VAL A 65 -10.64 -24.23 -12.30
C VAL A 65 -9.14 -24.52 -12.21
N SER A 66 -8.36 -23.61 -12.79
CA SER A 66 -6.88 -23.75 -12.85
C SER A 66 -6.15 -22.58 -12.22
N SER A 67 -6.87 -21.53 -11.81
CA SER A 67 -6.30 -20.41 -11.06
C SER A 67 -7.10 -20.10 -9.80
N TRP A 68 -6.41 -19.54 -8.81
CA TRP A 68 -6.99 -19.16 -7.53
C TRP A 68 -8.15 -18.17 -7.69
N THR A 69 -7.99 -17.14 -8.53
CA THR A 69 -9.06 -16.19 -8.87
C THR A 69 -10.33 -16.89 -9.36
N LEU A 70 -10.20 -17.91 -10.22
CA LEU A 70 -11.37 -18.62 -10.74
C LEU A 70 -12.02 -19.54 -9.70
N LEU A 71 -11.29 -19.93 -8.66
CA LEU A 71 -11.79 -20.77 -7.57
C LEU A 71 -12.51 -19.94 -6.50
N GLN A 72 -12.03 -18.73 -6.19
CA GLN A 72 -12.57 -17.90 -5.10
C GLN A 72 -14.09 -17.67 -5.13
N PRO A 73 -14.77 -17.48 -6.28
CA PRO A 73 -16.23 -17.35 -6.33
C PRO A 73 -17.01 -18.56 -5.78
N TYR A 74 -16.35 -19.72 -5.68
CA TYR A 74 -16.92 -20.91 -5.06
C TYR A 74 -16.68 -20.97 -3.55
N LEU A 75 -15.74 -20.19 -3.01
CA LEU A 75 -15.42 -20.18 -1.59
C LEU A 75 -16.36 -19.27 -0.81
N GLY A 76 -16.65 -19.64 0.43
CA GLY A 76 -17.45 -18.87 1.36
C GLY A 76 -17.20 -19.32 2.79
N GLU A 77 -17.89 -18.70 3.74
CA GLU A 77 -17.74 -18.98 5.16
C GLU A 77 -19.11 -19.33 5.78
N ASN A 78 -19.16 -20.33 6.65
CA ASN A 78 -20.38 -20.69 7.36
C ASN A 78 -20.57 -19.85 8.64
N ALA A 79 -21.67 -20.08 9.36
CA ALA A 79 -21.99 -19.33 10.59
C ALA A 79 -21.04 -19.57 11.78
N ASN A 80 -20.17 -20.58 11.70
CA ASN A 80 -19.15 -20.89 12.72
C ASN A 80 -17.78 -20.31 12.38
N GLY A 81 -17.62 -19.75 11.17
CA GLY A 81 -16.36 -19.26 10.66
C GLY A 81 -15.53 -20.29 9.88
N ASP A 82 -16.12 -21.44 9.54
CA ASP A 82 -15.42 -22.46 8.74
C ASP A 82 -15.51 -22.14 7.24
N ALA A 83 -14.44 -22.39 6.49
CA ALA A 83 -14.42 -22.31 5.04
C ALA A 83 -15.34 -23.36 4.40
N VAL A 84 -16.08 -22.94 3.37
CA VAL A 84 -17.02 -23.76 2.61
C VAL A 84 -16.77 -23.57 1.13
N ILE A 85 -16.53 -24.66 0.41
CA ILE A 85 -16.47 -24.70 -1.05
C ILE A 85 -17.87 -25.04 -1.56
N ASN A 86 -18.50 -24.11 -2.27
CA ASN A 86 -19.82 -24.26 -2.88
C ASN A 86 -19.67 -24.76 -4.31
N LEU A 87 -20.03 -26.02 -4.55
CA LEU A 87 -19.87 -26.66 -5.84
C LEU A 87 -21.00 -26.22 -6.81
N PRO A 88 -20.73 -26.09 -8.13
CA PRO A 88 -21.71 -25.61 -9.11
C PRO A 88 -23.03 -26.39 -9.16
N MET A 89 -22.99 -27.71 -8.92
CA MET A 89 -24.20 -28.53 -8.85
C MET A 89 -25.01 -28.35 -7.55
N GLY A 90 -24.50 -27.56 -6.60
CA GLY A 90 -25.17 -27.17 -5.37
C GLY A 90 -24.76 -27.96 -4.13
N GLY A 91 -23.77 -28.85 -4.24
CA GLY A 91 -23.11 -29.50 -3.12
C GLY A 91 -22.12 -28.58 -2.41
N THR A 92 -21.59 -29.04 -1.27
CA THR A 92 -20.64 -28.27 -0.47
C THR A 92 -19.54 -29.14 0.12
N VAL A 93 -18.33 -28.61 0.24
CA VAL A 93 -17.27 -29.18 1.09
C VAL A 93 -16.97 -28.19 2.21
N THR A 94 -17.17 -28.59 3.47
CA THR A 94 -16.89 -27.74 4.64
C THR A 94 -15.58 -28.15 5.30
N LEU A 95 -14.63 -27.22 5.44
CA LEU A 95 -13.35 -27.44 6.13
C LEU A 95 -13.46 -26.99 7.59
N THR A 96 -13.77 -27.94 8.47
CA THR A 96 -14.07 -27.62 9.88
C THR A 96 -12.82 -27.09 10.59
N GLY A 97 -12.91 -25.91 11.18
CA GLY A 97 -11.84 -25.27 11.94
C GLY A 97 -10.78 -24.55 11.10
N VAL A 98 -11.00 -24.42 9.80
CA VAL A 98 -10.15 -23.63 8.88
C VAL A 98 -10.92 -22.38 8.49
N ALA A 99 -10.37 -21.20 8.72
CA ALA A 99 -11.02 -19.96 8.28
C ALA A 99 -10.81 -19.77 6.78
N LEU A 100 -11.76 -19.10 6.12
CA LEU A 100 -11.62 -18.79 4.68
C LEU A 100 -10.37 -17.95 4.40
N ALA A 101 -10.05 -17.01 5.31
CA ALA A 101 -8.87 -16.15 5.19
C ALA A 101 -7.53 -16.90 5.29
N ASP A 102 -7.53 -18.13 5.78
CA ASP A 102 -6.32 -18.96 5.87
C ASP A 102 -6.08 -19.77 4.57
N LEU A 103 -6.98 -19.72 3.60
CA LEU A 103 -6.83 -20.47 2.34
C LEU A 103 -6.18 -19.63 1.25
N ASN A 104 -5.24 -20.25 0.53
CA ASN A 104 -4.64 -19.74 -0.69
C ASN A 104 -4.59 -20.84 -1.78
N ALA A 105 -3.96 -20.56 -2.91
CA ALA A 105 -3.86 -21.50 -4.03
C ALA A 105 -3.23 -22.85 -3.63
N ASP A 106 -2.28 -22.85 -2.69
CA ASP A 106 -1.55 -24.06 -2.27
C ASP A 106 -2.44 -25.07 -1.55
N ALA A 107 -3.58 -24.64 -0.99
CA ALA A 107 -4.58 -25.53 -0.42
C ALA A 107 -5.33 -26.36 -1.49
N PHE A 108 -5.08 -26.13 -2.79
CA PHE A 108 -5.80 -26.76 -3.89
C PHE A 108 -4.85 -27.39 -4.91
N ASP A 109 -5.10 -28.66 -5.23
CA ASP A 109 -4.32 -29.41 -6.22
C ASP A 109 -4.61 -28.90 -7.64
N GLY A 110 -3.56 -28.44 -8.33
CA GLY A 110 -3.64 -27.99 -9.73
C GLY A 110 -4.20 -26.59 -9.94
N VAL A 111 -4.34 -25.80 -8.86
CA VAL A 111 -4.74 -24.39 -8.90
C VAL A 111 -3.49 -23.52 -8.78
N GLU A 112 -3.25 -22.66 -9.76
CA GLU A 112 -2.11 -21.76 -9.78
C GLU A 112 -2.49 -20.37 -9.22
N ASN A 113 -1.58 -19.73 -8.49
CA ASN A 113 -1.73 -18.34 -8.09
C ASN A 113 -1.20 -17.42 -9.20
N ILE A 114 -2.03 -17.18 -10.21
CA ILE A 114 -1.66 -16.40 -11.40
C ILE A 114 -2.73 -15.35 -11.71
N ALA A 115 -2.26 -14.19 -12.17
CA ALA A 115 -3.10 -13.11 -12.66
C ALA A 115 -3.87 -13.47 -13.94
N THR A 116 -4.96 -12.75 -14.17
CA THR A 116 -5.85 -12.81 -15.33
C THR A 116 -5.95 -11.43 -16.01
N GLU A 117 -7.03 -11.17 -16.77
CA GLU A 117 -7.24 -9.85 -17.42
C GLU A 117 -8.33 -9.03 -16.69
N GLY A 118 -8.71 -9.42 -15.47
CA GLY A 118 -9.67 -8.68 -14.66
C GLY A 118 -9.48 -9.02 -13.20
N ASP A 119 -10.31 -8.40 -12.36
CA ASP A 119 -10.17 -8.36 -10.89
C ASP A 119 -9.72 -9.70 -10.26
N ASP A 120 -8.48 -9.70 -9.78
CA ASP A 120 -7.78 -10.82 -9.18
C ASP A 120 -7.60 -10.61 -7.66
N THR A 121 -7.39 -11.69 -6.94
CA THR A 121 -6.91 -11.63 -5.55
C THR A 121 -5.76 -12.60 -5.40
N LEU A 122 -4.55 -12.10 -5.20
CA LEU A 122 -3.31 -12.86 -5.27
C LEU A 122 -2.54 -12.70 -3.95
N GLY A 123 -2.05 -13.81 -3.39
CA GLY A 123 -1.28 -13.79 -2.14
C GLY A 123 0.06 -14.53 -2.26
N GLY A 124 1.16 -13.95 -1.77
CA GLY A 124 2.51 -14.55 -1.78
C GLY A 124 2.65 -15.64 -0.73
N GLY A 125 2.39 -15.30 0.53
CA GLY A 125 2.43 -16.23 1.66
C GLY A 125 3.74 -16.13 2.43
N ASP A 126 4.45 -17.24 2.58
CA ASP A 126 5.74 -17.28 3.28
C ASP A 126 6.91 -17.21 2.26
N GLY A 127 7.88 -16.34 2.51
CA GLY A 127 9.10 -16.17 1.73
C GLY A 127 9.04 -14.97 0.77
N ASP A 128 10.16 -14.71 0.08
CA ASP A 128 10.24 -13.60 -0.88
C ASP A 128 9.49 -13.94 -2.18
N ASP A 129 8.43 -13.19 -2.47
CA ASP A 129 7.51 -13.41 -3.59
C ASP A 129 7.58 -12.30 -4.65
N THR A 130 7.03 -12.60 -5.83
CA THR A 130 6.90 -11.62 -6.92
C THR A 130 5.55 -11.81 -7.59
N ILE A 131 4.70 -10.79 -7.51
CA ILE A 131 3.34 -10.79 -8.04
C ILE A 131 3.17 -9.59 -8.97
N ASP A 132 2.56 -9.85 -10.12
CA ASP A 132 2.17 -8.87 -11.12
C ASP A 132 0.73 -9.22 -11.51
N ALA A 133 -0.21 -8.34 -11.16
CA ALA A 133 -1.65 -8.56 -11.29
C ALA A 133 -2.21 -8.15 -12.67
N GLY A 134 -1.47 -7.32 -13.41
CA GLY A 134 -1.70 -7.05 -14.82
C GLY A 134 -2.83 -6.07 -15.12
N SER A 135 -4.09 -6.50 -15.12
CA SER A 135 -5.19 -5.59 -15.44
C SER A 135 -6.44 -6.01 -14.70
N GLY A 136 -7.18 -5.05 -14.18
CA GLY A 136 -8.29 -5.33 -13.28
C GLY A 136 -8.15 -4.48 -12.04
N ASN A 137 -9.18 -4.48 -11.20
CA ASN A 137 -9.05 -3.91 -9.87
C ASN A 137 -8.66 -5.05 -8.93
N ASP A 138 -7.37 -5.16 -8.65
CA ASP A 138 -6.75 -6.33 -8.06
C ASP A 138 -6.51 -6.15 -6.56
N THR A 139 -6.44 -7.26 -5.83
CA THR A 139 -6.08 -7.29 -4.41
C THR A 139 -4.86 -8.17 -4.20
N LEU A 140 -3.75 -7.56 -3.80
CA LEU A 140 -2.47 -8.21 -3.63
C LEU A 140 -2.08 -8.25 -2.15
N SER A 141 -1.51 -9.37 -1.70
CA SER A 141 -0.88 -9.50 -0.39
C SER A 141 0.46 -10.21 -0.53
N GLY A 142 1.55 -9.61 -0.04
CA GLY A 142 2.89 -10.22 -0.04
C GLY A 142 2.97 -11.31 1.02
N GLY A 143 2.84 -10.93 2.29
CA GLY A 143 2.82 -11.85 3.41
C GLY A 143 4.09 -11.72 4.25
N ASP A 144 4.74 -12.83 4.59
CA ASP A 144 6.03 -12.83 5.27
C ASP A 144 7.14 -12.90 4.23
N GLY A 145 8.07 -11.96 4.15
CA GLY A 145 9.17 -12.00 3.18
C GLY A 145 9.46 -10.64 2.58
N ASN A 146 10.51 -10.54 1.77
CA ASN A 146 10.78 -9.32 1.03
C ASN A 146 10.15 -9.44 -0.37
N ASP A 147 9.00 -8.83 -0.56
CA ASP A 147 8.13 -9.05 -1.70
C ASP A 147 8.26 -7.97 -2.78
N THR A 148 7.84 -8.32 -3.99
CA THR A 148 7.70 -7.37 -5.10
C THR A 148 6.32 -7.50 -5.69
N LEU A 149 5.47 -6.49 -5.48
CA LEU A 149 4.05 -6.52 -5.87
C LEU A 149 3.75 -5.37 -6.84
N GLY A 150 3.09 -5.70 -7.96
CA GLY A 150 2.61 -4.72 -8.95
C GLY A 150 1.12 -4.90 -9.26
N GLY A 151 0.34 -3.83 -9.11
CA GLY A 151 -1.08 -3.77 -9.49
C GLY A 151 -1.29 -3.59 -11.01
N ASP A 152 -0.39 -2.83 -11.64
CA ASP A 152 -0.37 -2.50 -13.06
C ASP A 152 -1.52 -1.59 -13.52
N ALA A 153 -2.72 -2.09 -13.81
CA ALA A 153 -3.77 -1.27 -14.42
C ALA A 153 -5.15 -1.54 -13.86
N GLY A 154 -5.72 -0.52 -13.22
CA GLY A 154 -7.00 -0.55 -12.53
C GLY A 154 -6.86 0.07 -11.15
N ASP A 155 -7.94 0.08 -10.37
CA ASP A 155 -7.87 0.62 -9.00
C ASP A 155 -7.53 -0.54 -8.06
N ASP A 156 -6.27 -0.62 -7.63
CA ASP A 156 -5.70 -1.77 -6.94
C ASP A 156 -5.58 -1.57 -5.43
N THR A 157 -5.53 -2.68 -4.70
CA THR A 157 -5.22 -2.70 -3.26
C THR A 157 -4.05 -3.63 -3.01
N ILE A 158 -2.95 -3.10 -2.49
CA ILE A 158 -1.68 -3.80 -2.31
C ILE A 158 -1.24 -3.72 -0.85
N ASP A 159 -0.98 -4.87 -0.24
CA ASP A 159 -0.45 -5.01 1.12
C ASP A 159 0.87 -5.79 1.06
N GLY A 160 1.99 -5.16 1.38
CA GLY A 160 3.32 -5.80 1.41
C GLY A 160 3.40 -6.86 2.49
N GLY A 161 3.08 -6.47 3.73
CA GLY A 161 3.02 -7.37 4.86
C GLY A 161 4.23 -7.19 5.77
N ALA A 162 5.07 -8.21 5.88
CA ALA A 162 6.23 -8.21 6.77
C ALA A 162 7.52 -8.51 6.02
N GLY A 163 8.42 -7.54 5.95
CA GLY A 163 9.71 -7.62 5.28
C GLY A 163 10.01 -6.30 4.58
N ASP A 164 11.16 -6.20 3.92
CA ASP A 164 11.45 -4.99 3.14
C ASP A 164 10.88 -5.17 1.73
N ASP A 165 9.75 -4.53 1.43
CA ASP A 165 8.92 -4.74 0.25
C ASP A 165 9.11 -3.68 -0.84
N SER A 166 8.76 -4.05 -2.08
CA SER A 166 8.72 -3.16 -3.23
C SER A 166 7.34 -3.18 -3.87
N LEU A 167 6.59 -2.10 -3.72
CA LEU A 167 5.20 -2.00 -4.17
C LEU A 167 5.04 -0.96 -5.29
N GLY A 168 4.26 -1.31 -6.31
CA GLY A 168 3.89 -0.40 -7.40
C GLY A 168 2.40 -0.48 -7.71
N GLY A 169 1.70 0.66 -7.64
CA GLY A 169 0.26 0.77 -7.94
C GLY A 169 0.02 0.63 -9.43
N GLY A 170 0.40 1.67 -10.18
CA GLY A 170 0.40 1.65 -11.64
C GLY A 170 -0.54 2.69 -12.23
N GLU A 171 -1.45 2.29 -13.12
CA GLU A 171 -2.51 3.15 -13.66
C GLU A 171 -3.81 2.95 -12.88
N GLY A 172 -4.26 3.95 -12.12
CA GLY A 172 -5.54 3.89 -11.42
C GLY A 172 -5.49 4.59 -10.08
N SER A 173 -6.59 4.56 -9.31
CA SER A 173 -6.58 5.07 -7.94
C SER A 173 -6.30 3.93 -6.98
N ASP A 174 -5.06 3.84 -6.54
CA ASP A 174 -4.54 2.69 -5.81
C ASP A 174 -4.48 2.94 -4.31
N THR A 175 -4.50 1.84 -3.54
CA THR A 175 -4.23 1.84 -2.09
C THR A 175 -3.09 0.89 -1.80
N LEU A 176 -1.97 1.43 -1.31
CA LEU A 176 -0.74 0.68 -1.03
C LEU A 176 -0.35 0.83 0.44
N GLU A 177 -0.07 -0.30 1.09
CA GLU A 177 0.47 -0.38 2.45
C GLU A 177 1.74 -1.25 2.44
N GLY A 178 2.87 -0.70 2.90
CA GLY A 178 4.14 -1.43 3.04
C GLY A 178 4.05 -2.48 4.16
N GLY A 179 3.81 -2.02 5.38
CA GLY A 179 3.61 -2.87 6.54
C GLY A 179 4.79 -2.81 7.50
N ASP A 180 5.32 -3.96 7.91
CA ASP A 180 6.49 -4.04 8.79
C ASP A 180 7.77 -4.15 7.94
N GLY A 181 8.67 -3.18 7.95
CA GLY A 181 9.95 -3.27 7.22
C GLY A 181 10.34 -1.97 6.56
N ASN A 182 11.46 -1.92 5.84
CA ASN A 182 11.86 -0.71 5.12
C ASN A 182 11.40 -0.81 3.67
N ASP A 183 10.28 -0.18 3.37
CA ASP A 183 9.55 -0.40 2.12
C ASP A 183 9.89 0.65 1.06
N THR A 184 9.70 0.27 -0.20
CA THR A 184 9.76 1.19 -1.34
C THR A 184 8.43 1.14 -2.07
N ILE A 185 7.71 2.26 -2.07
CA ILE A 185 6.34 2.33 -2.60
C ILE A 185 6.23 3.45 -3.62
N ASP A 186 5.65 3.14 -4.79
CA ASP A 186 5.32 4.09 -5.86
C ASP A 186 3.84 3.89 -6.25
N GLY A 187 3.00 4.91 -5.98
CA GLY A 187 1.57 4.87 -6.34
C GLY A 187 1.36 4.83 -7.85
N GLY A 188 2.19 5.54 -8.61
CA GLY A 188 2.14 5.54 -10.07
C GLY A 188 1.33 6.69 -10.63
N SER A 189 0.14 6.44 -11.15
CA SER A 189 -0.67 7.47 -11.80
C SER A 189 -2.14 7.34 -11.43
N GLY A 190 -2.70 8.42 -10.90
CA GLY A 190 -4.07 8.47 -10.40
C GLY A 190 -4.11 9.19 -9.06
N ASP A 191 -5.25 9.13 -8.38
CA ASP A 191 -5.34 9.70 -7.03
C ASP A 191 -5.09 8.54 -6.05
N ASP A 192 -3.88 8.44 -5.49
CA ASP A 192 -3.39 7.28 -4.75
C ASP A 192 -3.36 7.50 -3.23
N THR A 193 -3.41 6.40 -2.47
CA THR A 193 -3.13 6.39 -1.03
C THR A 193 -1.97 5.45 -0.75
N VAL A 194 -0.86 6.01 -0.27
CA VAL A 194 0.39 5.30 0.00
C VAL A 194 0.72 5.40 1.48
N SER A 195 0.96 4.26 2.14
CA SER A 195 1.35 4.14 3.55
C SER A 195 2.60 3.27 3.67
N GLY A 196 3.66 3.79 4.28
CA GLY A 196 4.89 3.03 4.56
C GLY A 196 4.67 2.00 5.66
N GLY A 197 4.25 2.46 6.84
CA GLY A 197 3.95 1.58 7.97
C GLY A 197 5.01 1.69 9.05
N ASP A 198 5.55 0.57 9.52
CA ASP A 198 6.61 0.50 10.52
C ASP A 198 7.97 0.32 9.82
N GLY A 199 8.86 1.33 9.82
CA GLY A 199 10.18 1.15 9.23
C GLY A 199 10.93 2.41 8.86
N GLN A 200 11.72 2.37 7.80
CA GLN A 200 12.29 3.57 7.19
C GLN A 200 11.98 3.49 5.71
N ASP A 201 10.91 4.14 5.33
CA ASP A 201 10.27 3.89 4.05
C ASP A 201 10.67 4.93 3.01
N THR A 202 10.59 4.55 1.75
CA THR A 202 10.77 5.45 0.61
C THR A 202 9.50 5.47 -0.22
N LEU A 203 8.80 6.60 -0.18
CA LEU A 203 7.43 6.70 -0.67
C LEU A 203 7.31 7.74 -1.77
N GLY A 204 6.59 7.42 -2.84
CA GLY A 204 6.17 8.34 -3.89
C GLY A 204 4.69 8.15 -4.19
N GLY A 205 3.93 9.26 -4.27
CA GLY A 205 2.54 9.24 -4.70
C GLY A 205 2.42 8.98 -6.20
N GLY A 206 3.16 9.76 -7.00
CA GLY A 206 3.18 9.61 -8.44
C GLY A 206 2.57 10.82 -9.15
N GLU A 207 1.84 10.58 -10.24
CA GLU A 207 1.05 11.62 -10.92
C GLU A 207 -0.38 11.66 -10.35
N GLY A 208 -0.83 12.77 -9.78
CA GLY A 208 -2.26 12.95 -9.52
C GLY A 208 -2.56 13.77 -8.28
N ARG A 209 -3.36 13.23 -7.38
CA ARG A 209 -3.54 13.83 -6.06
C ARG A 209 -3.50 12.73 -5.02
N ASP A 210 -2.37 12.68 -4.35
CA ASP A 210 -2.03 11.55 -3.53
C ASP A 210 -2.08 11.90 -2.05
N THR A 211 -2.22 10.87 -1.25
CA THR A 211 -1.98 10.91 0.19
C THR A 211 -0.83 9.98 0.50
N VAL A 212 0.29 10.54 0.93
CA VAL A 212 1.52 9.82 1.26
C VAL A 212 1.75 9.89 2.76
N LEU A 213 1.76 8.74 3.42
CA LEU A 213 1.87 8.58 4.87
C LEU A 213 3.15 7.78 5.16
N GLY A 214 4.12 8.38 5.84
CA GLY A 214 5.36 7.70 6.27
C GLY A 214 5.05 6.59 7.27
N GLY A 215 4.52 6.98 8.43
CA GLY A 215 4.12 6.04 9.46
C GLY A 215 5.07 6.15 10.65
N ALA A 216 5.74 5.09 11.02
CA ALA A 216 6.68 5.06 12.13
C ALA A 216 8.10 4.81 11.64
N GLY A 217 9.00 5.72 11.99
CA GLY A 217 10.43 5.66 11.76
C GLY A 217 10.89 6.85 10.92
N ASP A 218 12.09 6.77 10.34
CA ASP A 218 12.69 7.93 9.66
C ASP A 218 12.49 7.76 8.14
N ASP A 219 11.45 8.38 7.59
CA ASP A 219 10.96 8.12 6.24
C ASP A 219 11.46 9.15 5.21
N VAL A 220 11.44 8.75 3.94
CA VAL A 220 11.69 9.61 2.79
C VAL A 220 10.45 9.66 1.91
N LEU A 221 9.76 10.80 1.92
CA LEU A 221 8.64 11.08 1.06
C LEU A 221 9.16 11.89 -0.12
N HIS A 222 8.98 11.41 -1.34
CA HIS A 222 9.33 12.18 -2.51
C HIS A 222 8.28 13.26 -2.78
N PHE A 223 8.73 14.37 -3.36
CA PHE A 223 7.88 15.41 -3.88
C PHE A 223 7.82 15.30 -5.41
N GLU A 224 6.60 15.27 -5.92
CA GLU A 224 6.28 15.04 -7.32
C GLU A 224 5.54 16.24 -7.90
N ASN A 225 5.61 16.38 -9.21
CA ASN A 225 5.11 17.56 -9.91
C ASN A 225 3.84 17.25 -10.68
N ASP A 226 2.68 17.43 -10.07
CA ASP A 226 1.38 17.25 -10.75
C ASP A 226 1.16 18.31 -11.82
N HIS A 227 1.64 19.52 -11.55
CA HIS A 227 1.51 20.62 -12.49
C HIS A 227 2.59 21.68 -12.35
N THR A 228 2.68 22.51 -13.40
CA THR A 228 3.62 23.62 -13.44
C THR A 228 2.90 24.94 -13.15
N GLY A 229 3.39 25.68 -12.16
CA GLY A 229 2.90 27.00 -11.80
C GLY A 229 2.94 27.98 -12.98
N SER A 230 1.90 28.77 -13.10
CA SER A 230 1.70 29.79 -14.13
C SER A 230 2.20 31.16 -13.70
N ALA A 231 2.20 32.12 -14.63
CA ALA A 231 2.57 33.51 -14.34
C ALA A 231 1.64 34.23 -13.34
N ALA A 232 0.47 33.65 -13.04
CA ALA A 232 -0.46 34.18 -12.06
C ALA A 232 -0.24 33.61 -10.64
N ASP A 233 0.53 32.53 -10.53
CA ASP A 233 0.69 31.80 -9.27
C ASP A 233 1.84 32.39 -8.45
N SER A 234 1.56 32.62 -7.17
CA SER A 234 2.48 33.26 -6.26
C SER A 234 2.13 32.92 -4.83
N THR A 235 3.11 32.62 -3.99
CA THR A 235 2.90 32.53 -2.54
C THR A 235 3.41 33.78 -1.83
N ASN A 236 3.00 33.99 -0.57
CA ASN A 236 3.39 35.14 0.22
C ASN A 236 3.74 34.80 1.66
N ASN A 237 4.80 35.43 2.17
CA ASN A 237 5.21 35.29 3.56
C ASN A 237 4.14 35.90 4.50
N VAL A 238 3.23 35.07 4.99
CA VAL A 238 2.11 35.48 5.86
C VAL A 238 2.49 35.44 7.35
N GLY A 239 3.61 34.82 7.68
CA GLY A 239 4.12 34.64 9.03
C GLY A 239 3.54 33.40 9.70
N SER A 240 3.39 33.46 11.03
CA SER A 240 2.90 32.33 11.85
C SER A 240 1.65 32.73 12.64
N PRO A 241 0.95 31.78 13.30
CA PRO A 241 -0.21 32.10 14.11
C PRO A 241 0.08 33.15 15.19
N GLY A 242 -0.42 34.37 14.97
CA GLY A 242 -0.25 35.51 15.87
C GLY A 242 0.97 36.39 15.61
N VAL A 243 1.79 36.08 14.60
CA VAL A 243 2.96 36.87 14.17
C VAL A 243 2.79 37.24 12.70
N ALA A 244 2.78 38.54 12.39
CA ALA A 244 2.65 38.98 11.01
C ALA A 244 3.94 38.69 10.22
N GLY A 245 3.78 38.11 9.02
CA GLY A 245 4.87 37.94 8.06
C GLY A 245 5.33 39.24 7.40
N THR A 246 6.34 39.12 6.54
CA THR A 246 6.92 40.26 5.79
C THR A 246 6.00 40.76 4.67
N GLY A 247 5.10 39.90 4.20
CA GLY A 247 4.27 40.16 3.02
C GLY A 247 5.05 40.14 1.71
N GLU A 248 6.28 39.63 1.72
CA GLU A 248 7.04 39.33 0.50
C GLU A 248 6.28 38.29 -0.33
N VAL A 249 6.44 38.36 -1.65
CA VAL A 249 5.73 37.53 -2.62
C VAL A 249 6.74 36.81 -3.48
N ALA A 250 6.64 35.48 -3.53
CA ALA A 250 7.43 34.62 -4.39
C ALA A 250 6.60 34.23 -5.61
N ASN A 251 7.23 34.20 -6.80
CA ASN A 251 6.57 33.85 -8.04
C ASN A 251 6.75 32.35 -8.34
N LEU A 252 5.64 31.64 -8.53
CA LEU A 252 5.62 30.20 -8.74
C LEU A 252 5.62 29.81 -10.23
N ASN A 253 5.74 30.78 -11.13
CA ASN A 253 5.82 30.51 -12.57
C ASN A 253 7.00 29.59 -12.90
N GLY A 254 6.68 28.47 -13.55
CA GLY A 254 7.64 27.45 -13.92
C GLY A 254 8.11 26.58 -12.75
N ALA A 255 7.57 26.77 -11.55
CA ALA A 255 7.78 25.85 -10.45
C ALA A 255 6.91 24.61 -10.63
N GLY A 256 7.45 23.47 -10.25
CA GLY A 256 6.70 22.27 -9.97
C GLY A 256 5.88 22.45 -8.70
N LEU A 257 4.61 22.07 -8.77
CA LEU A 257 3.64 22.17 -7.70
C LEU A 257 2.95 20.81 -7.56
N SER A 258 2.88 20.33 -6.32
CA SER A 258 2.14 19.15 -5.91
C SER A 258 0.77 19.56 -5.33
N ASP A 259 -0.26 18.79 -5.68
CA ASP A 259 -1.60 18.82 -5.11
C ASP A 259 -1.75 17.85 -3.92
N ASP A 260 -0.69 17.08 -3.62
CA ASP A 260 -0.65 15.96 -2.69
C ASP A 260 -0.70 16.39 -1.22
N VAL A 261 -0.82 15.37 -0.37
CA VAL A 261 -0.68 15.46 1.08
C VAL A 261 0.45 14.54 1.52
N PHE A 262 1.43 15.11 2.23
CA PHE A 262 2.54 14.40 2.85
C PHE A 262 2.40 14.46 4.37
N ASP A 263 2.41 13.30 5.02
CA ASP A 263 2.42 13.14 6.48
C ASP A 263 3.55 12.19 6.87
N GLY A 264 4.62 12.70 7.48
CA GLY A 264 5.78 11.86 7.85
C GLY A 264 5.46 10.91 9.00
N GLY A 265 4.78 11.41 10.03
CA GLY A 265 4.34 10.58 11.16
C GLY A 265 5.32 10.60 12.35
N GLU A 266 5.64 9.42 12.89
CA GLU A 266 6.53 9.28 14.03
C GLU A 266 7.99 9.10 13.62
N GLY A 267 8.80 10.17 13.61
CA GLY A 267 10.24 10.00 13.48
C GLY A 267 10.95 11.27 13.09
N ILE A 268 11.95 11.16 12.21
CA ILE A 268 12.56 12.29 11.52
C ILE A 268 12.39 12.07 10.02
N ASP A 269 11.38 12.73 9.48
CA ASP A 269 10.95 12.47 8.10
C ASP A 269 11.51 13.51 7.14
N THR A 270 11.83 13.04 5.93
CA THR A 270 12.41 13.86 4.87
C THR A 270 11.45 13.98 3.70
N LEU A 271 11.01 15.20 3.38
CA LEU A 271 10.41 15.52 2.10
C LEU A 271 11.51 15.89 1.09
N LEU A 272 11.64 15.08 0.04
CA LEU A 272 12.69 15.19 -0.96
C LEU A 272 12.16 15.78 -2.27
N GLY A 273 12.59 16.99 -2.58
CA GLY A 273 12.36 17.70 -3.84
C GLY A 273 13.05 17.05 -5.05
N THR A 274 12.76 17.62 -6.22
CA THR A 274 13.28 17.19 -7.49
C THR A 274 14.61 17.89 -7.82
N SER A 275 15.03 17.80 -9.09
CA SER A 275 16.16 18.60 -9.63
C SER A 275 15.68 19.77 -10.49
N GLY A 276 14.37 20.00 -10.50
CA GLY A 276 13.72 21.13 -11.12
C GLY A 276 13.49 22.26 -10.12
N LYS A 277 12.82 23.32 -10.58
CA LYS A 277 12.33 24.34 -9.66
C LYS A 277 11.11 23.78 -8.93
N ASP A 278 11.16 23.65 -7.63
CA ASP A 278 10.07 23.11 -6.82
C ASP A 278 9.41 24.20 -5.96
N ALA A 279 8.14 24.01 -5.63
CA ALA A 279 7.38 24.89 -4.76
C ALA A 279 6.67 24.07 -3.68
N ILE A 280 7.36 23.92 -2.55
CA ILE A 280 6.93 23.18 -1.37
C ILE A 280 6.23 24.16 -0.43
N ILE A 281 4.90 24.06 -0.32
CA ILE A 281 4.06 25.06 0.35
C ILE A 281 3.19 24.36 1.39
N LEU A 282 3.17 24.87 2.61
CA LEU A 282 2.45 24.25 3.73
C LEU A 282 0.92 24.20 3.52
N ASP A 283 0.33 25.17 2.82
CA ASP A 283 -1.08 25.15 2.43
C ASP A 283 -1.31 25.21 0.90
N ASN A 284 -2.08 24.26 0.37
CA ASN A 284 -2.30 24.07 -1.08
C ASN A 284 -3.14 25.18 -1.74
N ASP A 285 -3.51 26.26 -1.03
CA ASP A 285 -4.34 27.33 -1.64
C ASP A 285 -3.53 28.42 -2.34
N HIS A 286 -2.20 28.37 -2.22
CA HIS A 286 -1.22 29.29 -2.81
C HIS A 286 -1.60 30.78 -2.66
N SER A 287 -2.54 31.13 -1.77
CA SER A 287 -3.06 32.48 -1.58
C SER A 287 -4.02 32.56 -0.37
N PHE A 288 -3.51 33.12 0.72
CA PHE A 288 -4.27 33.49 1.91
C PHE A 288 -5.01 32.34 2.63
N GLY A 289 -4.24 31.49 3.32
CA GLY A 289 -4.64 30.89 4.58
C GLY A 289 -5.89 30.02 4.48
N SER A 290 -5.69 28.81 3.97
CA SER A 290 -6.75 27.85 3.73
C SER A 290 -7.45 27.43 5.02
N THR A 291 -8.75 27.14 4.91
CA THR A 291 -9.48 26.48 5.99
C THR A 291 -9.27 24.96 6.02
N GLY A 292 -8.60 24.36 5.03
CA GLY A 292 -8.32 22.93 4.89
C GLY A 292 -7.24 22.42 5.84
N THR A 293 -6.83 21.16 5.71
CA THR A 293 -5.62 20.58 6.31
C THR A 293 -4.38 21.10 5.57
N PRO A 294 -3.22 21.26 6.23
CA PRO A 294 -1.96 21.53 5.53
C PRO A 294 -1.60 20.35 4.61
N GLY A 295 -0.91 20.64 3.51
CA GLY A 295 -0.42 19.61 2.57
C GLY A 295 0.85 18.92 3.04
N ILE A 296 1.48 19.42 4.10
CA ILE A 296 2.67 18.84 4.71
C ILE A 296 2.43 18.80 6.22
N VAL A 297 2.60 17.63 6.82
CA VAL A 297 2.39 17.33 8.25
C VAL A 297 3.57 16.50 8.73
N ASP A 298 4.04 16.77 9.96
CA ASP A 298 5.04 15.96 10.65
C ASP A 298 6.24 15.56 9.75
N VAL A 299 6.82 16.55 9.06
CA VAL A 299 8.07 16.42 8.30
C VAL A 299 9.12 17.37 8.90
N GLU A 300 10.23 16.81 9.35
CA GLU A 300 11.30 17.56 10.02
C GLU A 300 12.37 18.07 9.05
N VAL A 301 12.55 17.40 7.91
CA VAL A 301 13.59 17.72 6.93
C VAL A 301 12.97 17.98 5.57
N ILE A 302 13.26 19.13 4.98
CA ILE A 302 12.90 19.43 3.59
C ILE A 302 14.21 19.62 2.83
N ASN A 303 14.43 18.80 1.81
CA ASN A 303 15.57 18.92 0.91
C ASN A 303 15.05 19.22 -0.48
N THR A 304 15.19 20.45 -0.96
CA THR A 304 14.62 20.86 -2.26
C THR A 304 15.44 20.38 -3.45
N GLY A 305 16.71 19.99 -3.24
CA GLY A 305 17.57 19.49 -4.30
C GLY A 305 18.24 20.62 -5.10
N ALA A 306 17.98 20.69 -6.40
CA ALA A 306 18.60 21.68 -7.27
C ALA A 306 17.53 22.41 -8.06
N GLY A 307 17.57 23.74 -8.12
CA GLY A 307 16.46 24.49 -8.70
C GLY A 307 16.46 25.92 -8.18
N ASP A 308 15.60 26.79 -8.70
CA ASP A 308 15.35 28.08 -8.04
C ASP A 308 14.12 27.90 -7.13
N ASP A 309 14.27 27.20 -6.01
CA ASP A 309 13.19 26.57 -5.26
C ASP A 309 12.43 27.55 -4.35
N VAL A 310 11.21 27.18 -3.98
CA VAL A 310 10.37 27.94 -3.05
C VAL A 310 9.87 27.02 -1.95
N VAL A 311 10.32 27.27 -0.72
CA VAL A 311 9.77 26.67 0.50
C VAL A 311 8.98 27.74 1.24
N ASP A 312 7.68 27.55 1.37
CA ASP A 312 6.81 28.44 2.15
C ASP A 312 6.02 27.66 3.21
N LEU A 313 6.60 27.59 4.39
CA LEU A 313 5.96 26.99 5.57
C LEU A 313 5.17 28.02 6.38
N THR A 314 4.99 29.24 5.86
CA THR A 314 4.30 30.29 6.60
C THR A 314 2.79 30.10 6.53
N SER A 315 2.13 30.17 7.67
CA SER A 315 0.67 30.15 7.73
C SER A 315 0.16 30.97 8.90
N SER A 316 -0.84 31.81 8.65
CA SER A 316 -1.51 32.56 9.72
C SER A 316 -2.40 31.67 10.62
N LYS A 317 -2.63 30.41 10.19
CA LYS A 317 -3.51 29.46 10.85
C LYS A 317 -2.75 28.26 11.42
N PHE A 318 -1.83 27.68 10.65
CA PHE A 318 -1.07 26.50 11.03
C PHE A 318 0.28 26.90 11.62
N GLY A 319 0.58 26.36 12.80
CA GLY A 319 1.95 26.32 13.28
C GLY A 319 2.61 25.11 12.66
N TYR A 320 3.89 25.24 12.35
CA TYR A 320 4.76 24.14 11.96
C TYR A 320 5.87 24.04 13.00
N GLY A 321 6.42 22.85 13.24
CA GLY A 321 7.42 22.59 14.27
C GLY A 321 8.81 23.16 13.94
N ASP A 322 9.82 22.70 14.67
CA ASP A 322 11.22 22.97 14.35
C ASP A 322 11.56 22.18 13.07
N VAL A 323 12.09 22.84 12.03
CA VAL A 323 12.44 22.19 10.76
C VAL A 323 13.89 22.40 10.35
N THR A 324 14.42 21.47 9.56
CA THR A 324 15.63 21.64 8.78
C THR A 324 15.26 21.80 7.31
N VAL A 325 15.62 22.93 6.71
CA VAL A 325 15.42 23.17 5.27
C VAL A 325 16.78 23.27 4.60
N ASP A 326 17.02 22.39 3.63
CA ASP A 326 18.15 22.44 2.71
C ASP A 326 17.65 22.89 1.33
N GLY A 327 18.04 24.10 0.93
CA GLY A 327 17.71 24.69 -0.37
C GLY A 327 18.61 24.23 -1.51
N GLY A 328 19.72 23.55 -1.20
CA GLY A 328 20.64 23.02 -2.19
C GLY A 328 21.24 24.07 -3.14
N THR A 329 21.06 23.90 -4.45
CA THR A 329 21.70 24.81 -5.44
C THR A 329 20.68 25.62 -6.21
N GLY A 330 20.88 26.94 -6.30
CA GLY A 330 20.12 27.80 -7.21
C GLY A 330 19.92 29.21 -6.69
N ASN A 331 18.69 29.73 -6.68
CA ASN A 331 18.36 30.97 -6.00
C ASN A 331 17.04 30.76 -5.28
N ASP A 332 17.16 30.38 -4.02
CA ASP A 332 16.04 29.76 -3.33
C ASP A 332 15.29 30.78 -2.47
N THR A 333 14.01 30.56 -2.30
CA THR A 333 13.17 31.33 -1.37
C THR A 333 12.74 30.43 -0.24
N LEU A 334 13.32 30.63 0.94
CA LEU A 334 13.15 29.72 2.08
C LEU A 334 12.49 30.46 3.24
N TRP A 335 11.21 30.21 3.45
CA TRP A 335 10.41 30.82 4.52
C TRP A 335 9.89 29.76 5.48
N THR A 336 10.39 29.77 6.71
CA THR A 336 9.94 28.87 7.78
C THR A 336 8.97 29.57 8.74
N ASN A 337 8.34 28.78 9.61
CA ASN A 337 7.29 29.24 10.51
C ASN A 337 7.86 29.65 11.88
N GLN A 338 7.23 29.24 12.98
CA GLN A 338 7.71 29.39 14.34
C GLN A 338 8.45 28.11 14.75
N GLY A 339 9.59 28.22 15.42
CA GLY A 339 10.41 27.04 15.70
C GLY A 339 11.85 27.45 15.94
N ASN A 340 12.72 26.52 16.30
CA ASN A 340 14.17 26.73 16.20
C ASN A 340 14.66 26.05 14.93
N ASP A 341 14.54 26.77 13.83
CA ASP A 341 14.76 26.19 12.51
C ASP A 341 16.25 26.17 12.15
N THR A 342 16.65 25.24 11.28
CA THR A 342 17.97 25.20 10.67
C THR A 342 17.81 25.32 9.16
N ILE A 343 18.41 26.35 8.55
CA ILE A 343 18.29 26.61 7.12
C ILE A 343 19.67 26.58 6.49
N TYR A 344 19.85 25.65 5.55
CA TYR A 344 21.00 25.59 4.67
C TYR A 344 20.58 26.16 3.31
N ALA A 345 20.89 27.43 3.07
CA ALA A 345 20.56 28.07 1.79
C ALA A 345 21.56 27.73 0.67
N ASP A 346 22.73 27.21 1.04
CA ASP A 346 23.78 26.73 0.15
C ASP A 346 24.16 27.68 -1.01
N ASP A 347 24.30 27.19 -2.24
CA ASP A 347 24.91 27.93 -3.36
C ASP A 347 23.86 28.75 -4.11
N GLY A 348 23.80 30.07 -3.88
CA GLY A 348 22.81 30.88 -4.59
C GLY A 348 22.74 32.37 -4.25
N ASN A 349 21.71 33.04 -4.74
CA ASN A 349 21.25 34.33 -4.20
C ASN A 349 19.92 34.13 -3.49
N ASP A 350 20.01 33.68 -2.25
CA ASP A 350 18.85 33.12 -1.57
C ASP A 350 18.11 34.17 -0.74
N ALA A 351 16.80 34.02 -0.68
CA ALA A 351 15.88 34.85 0.07
C ALA A 351 15.36 34.06 1.28
N VAL A 352 16.07 34.16 2.40
CA VAL A 352 15.76 33.40 3.61
C VAL A 352 15.01 34.25 4.64
N ASN A 353 13.95 33.70 5.21
CA ASN A 353 13.24 34.23 6.37
C ASN A 353 12.89 33.08 7.33
N ALA A 354 13.66 32.96 8.42
CA ALA A 354 13.53 31.88 9.39
C ALA A 354 12.38 32.04 10.40
N GLY A 355 11.48 33.00 10.15
CA GLY A 355 10.32 33.21 11.02
C GLY A 355 10.70 33.56 12.47
N ALA A 356 10.15 32.83 13.44
CA ALA A 356 10.29 33.15 14.86
C ALA A 356 10.85 32.00 15.71
N GLY A 357 12.10 32.17 16.16
CA GLY A 357 12.64 31.44 17.31
C GLY A 357 14.15 31.65 17.45
N ASN A 358 14.89 30.58 17.75
CA ASN A 358 16.35 30.63 17.81
C ASN A 358 16.94 29.91 16.60
N ASP A 359 16.85 30.57 15.45
CA ASP A 359 17.13 29.93 14.16
C ASP A 359 18.62 29.95 13.82
N THR A 360 19.05 28.94 13.08
CA THR A 360 20.38 28.84 12.49
C THR A 360 20.27 28.98 10.97
N VAL A 361 20.97 29.97 10.41
CA VAL A 361 21.05 30.26 8.97
C VAL A 361 22.50 30.49 8.59
#